data_AF-A0A533UUF2-F1
#
_entry.id   AF-A0A533UUF2-F1
#
_cell.length_a   1.000
_cell.length_b   1.000
_cell.length_c   1.000
_cell.angle_alpha   90.00
_cell.angle_beta   90.00
_cell.angle_gamma   90.00
#
_symmetry.space_group_name_H-M   'P 1'
#
loop_
_entity.id
_entity.type
_entity.pdbx_description
1 polymer ?
#
loop_
_entity_poly.entity_id
_entity_poly.type
_entity_poly.pdbx_seq_one_letter_code
_entity_poly.pdbx_strand_id
1 'polypeptide(L)'
;NCDGTGFLLDYGVELGDEPAYPMEVNPHDINAAIITHAHLDHSGNIPLLFTGGSTDVYATPPTFDLSRLLIEDMIKIEKSHLRFDMSDVTKMIMHSKEIGYREKVIRGNASFELRESGHVLGGASVLVESEDKRLFYTADINPKGSRMLREADLDFGEIDLIITESTYSQTDQMPRDEAEE
;
A
#
# COMPACT_ATOMS: atom_id res chain seq x y z
N ASN A 1 13.09 8.13 -2.69
CA ASN A 1 13.77 8.58 -3.92
C ASN A 1 15.08 7.82 -4.01
N CYS A 2 15.20 7.00 -5.03
CA CYS A 2 16.32 6.11 -5.33
C CYS A 2 17.13 6.73 -6.48
N ASP A 3 17.82 7.83 -6.21
CA ASP A 3 18.62 8.61 -7.18
C ASP A 3 17.91 8.82 -8.54
N GLY A 4 16.80 9.56 -8.51
CA GLY A 4 16.02 9.88 -9.70
C GLY A 4 14.86 8.92 -9.99
N THR A 5 14.75 7.80 -9.26
CA THR A 5 13.53 6.96 -9.26
C THR A 5 12.71 7.15 -7.97
N GLY A 6 11.52 7.72 -8.09
CA GLY A 6 10.57 7.90 -6.99
C GLY A 6 9.55 6.77 -6.90
N PHE A 7 9.52 6.07 -5.75
CA PHE A 7 8.41 5.18 -5.38
C PHE A 7 7.62 5.80 -4.23
N LEU A 8 6.30 5.87 -4.40
CA LEU A 8 5.37 6.20 -3.32
C LEU A 8 4.83 4.90 -2.74
N LEU A 9 5.17 4.61 -1.49
CA LEU A 9 4.73 3.42 -0.77
C LEU A 9 3.53 3.81 0.09
N ASP A 10 2.34 3.41 -0.36
CA ASP A 10 1.04 3.82 0.15
C ASP A 10 0.74 5.33 0.07
N TYR A 11 -0.54 5.64 -0.05
CA TYR A 11 -1.06 7.00 -0.01
C TYR A 11 -2.52 6.97 0.46
N GLY A 12 -2.70 6.99 1.78
CA GLY A 12 -4.00 6.86 2.39
C GLY A 12 -4.62 8.14 2.91
N VAL A 13 -5.77 7.96 3.54
CA VAL A 13 -6.58 8.98 4.22
C VAL A 13 -6.86 8.50 5.63
N GLU A 14 -6.71 9.38 6.61
CA GLU A 14 -7.20 9.15 7.96
C GLU A 14 -8.65 9.63 8.03
N LEU A 15 -9.57 8.69 8.27
CA LEU A 15 -11.00 8.99 8.40
C LEU A 15 -11.32 9.44 9.82
N GLY A 16 -12.06 10.54 9.93
CA GLY A 16 -12.56 11.12 11.17
C GLY A 16 -13.65 12.13 10.86
N ASP A 17 -14.06 12.94 11.85
CA ASP A 17 -15.06 14.00 11.64
C ASP A 17 -14.64 14.98 10.52
N GLU A 18 -13.33 15.24 10.40
CA GLU A 18 -12.70 15.87 9.25
C GLU A 18 -11.60 14.94 8.72
N PRO A 19 -11.65 14.50 7.44
CA PRO A 19 -10.61 13.66 6.88
C PRO A 19 -9.24 14.36 6.88
N ALA A 20 -8.23 13.67 7.40
CA ALA A 20 -6.85 14.14 7.34
C ALA A 20 -6.10 13.47 6.20
N TYR A 21 -5.26 14.26 5.54
CA TYR A 21 -4.50 13.85 4.35
C TYR A 21 -3.01 13.95 4.62
N PRO A 22 -2.21 13.01 4.10
CA PRO A 22 -0.76 13.15 4.07
C PRO A 22 -0.33 14.37 3.25
N MET A 23 0.95 14.71 3.35
CA MET A 23 1.55 15.74 2.50
C MET A 23 1.28 15.46 1.02
N GLU A 24 0.91 16.51 0.28
CA GLU A 24 0.63 16.37 -1.15
C GLU A 24 1.87 15.93 -1.92
N VAL A 25 1.71 14.87 -2.71
CA VAL A 25 2.72 14.35 -3.62
C VAL A 25 2.39 14.79 -5.04
N ASN A 26 3.34 15.45 -5.70
CA ASN A 26 3.22 15.76 -7.11
C ASN A 26 3.40 14.46 -7.93
N PRO A 27 2.42 14.05 -8.75
CA PRO A 27 2.51 12.81 -9.54
C PRO A 27 3.72 12.77 -10.49
N HIS A 28 4.23 13.93 -10.92
CA HIS A 28 5.40 14.02 -11.79
C HIS A 28 6.73 13.73 -11.10
N ASP A 29 6.77 13.74 -9.76
CA ASP A 29 7.98 13.51 -8.98
C ASP A 29 8.15 12.02 -8.61
N ILE A 30 7.19 11.17 -8.99
CA ILE A 30 7.21 9.73 -8.74
C ILE A 30 7.11 8.95 -10.05
N ASN A 31 7.66 7.74 -10.06
CA ASN A 31 7.60 6.83 -11.20
C ASN A 31 6.55 5.73 -10.99
N ALA A 32 6.25 5.40 -9.74
CA ALA A 32 5.23 4.43 -9.39
C ALA A 32 4.66 4.74 -7.99
N ALA A 33 3.37 4.51 -7.83
CA ALA A 33 2.74 4.33 -6.54
C ALA A 33 2.51 2.83 -6.30
N ILE A 34 2.71 2.37 -5.08
CA ILE A 34 2.53 0.97 -4.67
C ILE A 34 1.52 0.96 -3.53
N ILE A 35 0.43 0.20 -3.70
CA ILE A 35 -0.58 -0.01 -2.67
C ILE A 35 -0.29 -1.36 -2.01
N THR A 36 0.04 -1.33 -0.72
CA THR A 36 0.33 -2.53 0.06
C THR A 36 -0.92 -3.35 0.31
N HIS A 37 -2.01 -2.69 0.69
CA HIS A 37 -3.29 -3.32 0.92
C HIS A 37 -4.45 -2.33 0.85
N ALA A 38 -5.67 -2.86 0.87
CA ALA A 38 -6.85 -2.10 0.47
C ALA A 38 -7.41 -1.13 1.52
N HIS A 39 -6.91 -1.11 2.75
CA HIS A 39 -7.44 -0.18 3.74
C HIS A 39 -7.25 1.28 3.31
N LEU A 40 -8.16 2.16 3.74
CA LEU A 40 -8.24 3.53 3.24
C LEU A 40 -7.10 4.41 3.77
N ASP A 41 -6.55 4.09 4.93
CA ASP A 41 -5.34 4.66 5.50
C ASP A 41 -4.05 4.28 4.74
N HIS A 42 -4.14 3.38 3.77
CA HIS A 42 -3.05 3.04 2.84
C HIS A 42 -3.36 3.35 1.37
N SER A 43 -4.61 3.20 0.93
CA SER A 43 -5.02 3.32 -0.47
C SER A 43 -5.90 4.55 -0.78
N GLY A 44 -6.52 5.13 0.26
CA GLY A 44 -7.66 6.03 0.14
C GLY A 44 -7.37 7.33 -0.61
N ASN A 45 -6.11 7.79 -0.65
CA ASN A 45 -5.73 9.04 -1.29
C ASN A 45 -5.05 8.85 -2.66
N ILE A 46 -4.83 7.61 -3.11
CA ILE A 46 -4.25 7.32 -4.43
C ILE A 46 -4.99 8.03 -5.58
N PRO A 47 -6.34 8.12 -5.62
CA PRO A 47 -7.03 8.83 -6.69
C PRO A 47 -6.63 10.31 -6.82
N LEU A 48 -6.19 10.96 -5.74
CA LEU A 48 -5.74 12.35 -5.77
C LEU A 48 -4.60 12.58 -6.76
N LEU A 49 -3.75 11.57 -6.99
CA LEU A 49 -2.65 11.62 -7.97
C LEU A 49 -3.15 11.81 -9.42
N PHE A 50 -4.45 11.61 -9.68
CA PHE A 50 -5.06 11.66 -11.00
C PHE A 50 -5.91 12.91 -11.26
N THR A 51 -6.01 13.80 -10.26
CA THR A 51 -6.71 15.09 -10.39
C THR A 51 -5.99 16.04 -11.35
N GLY A 52 -4.65 16.07 -11.30
CA GLY A 52 -3.80 16.95 -12.09
C GLY A 52 -2.62 16.26 -12.79
N GLY A 53 -2.50 14.94 -12.68
CA GLY A 53 -1.40 14.17 -13.26
C GLY A 53 -1.77 12.71 -13.50
N SER A 54 -0.77 11.86 -13.67
CA SER A 54 -0.93 10.41 -13.67
C SER A 54 0.39 9.73 -13.33
N THR A 55 0.28 8.53 -12.77
CA THR A 55 1.40 7.62 -12.51
C THR A 55 0.91 6.19 -12.69
N ASP A 56 1.82 5.24 -12.88
CA ASP A 56 1.47 3.83 -12.74
C ASP A 56 1.25 3.50 -11.25
N VAL A 57 0.22 2.70 -10.98
CA VAL A 57 -0.12 2.22 -9.64
C VAL A 57 0.04 0.70 -9.63
N TYR A 58 0.73 0.15 -8.64
CA TYR A 58 0.99 -1.28 -8.52
C TYR A 58 0.38 -1.84 -7.25
N ALA A 59 -0.23 -3.01 -7.35
CA ALA A 59 -0.75 -3.77 -6.23
C ALA A 59 -1.01 -5.21 -6.66
N THR A 60 -1.36 -6.06 -5.70
CA THR A 60 -1.93 -7.39 -6.02
C THR A 60 -3.34 -7.24 -6.59
N PRO A 61 -3.83 -8.21 -7.39
CA PRO A 61 -5.18 -8.16 -7.93
C PRO A 61 -6.28 -7.98 -6.86
N PRO A 62 -6.28 -8.72 -5.72
CA PRO A 62 -7.30 -8.52 -4.68
C PRO A 62 -7.22 -7.13 -4.05
N THR A 63 -6.03 -6.55 -3.90
CA THR A 63 -5.86 -5.20 -3.37
C THR A 63 -6.50 -4.16 -4.28
N PHE A 64 -6.39 -4.28 -5.61
CA PHE A 64 -7.07 -3.34 -6.52
C PHE A 64 -8.60 -3.44 -6.43
N ASP A 65 -9.15 -4.65 -6.45
CA ASP A 65 -10.59 -4.88 -6.36
C ASP A 65 -11.17 -4.28 -5.07
N LEU A 66 -10.52 -4.56 -3.94
CA LEU A 66 -10.95 -4.07 -2.63
C LEU A 66 -10.71 -2.56 -2.46
N SER A 67 -9.56 -2.03 -2.90
CA SER A 67 -9.27 -0.59 -2.82
C SER A 67 -10.30 0.20 -3.60
N ARG A 68 -10.61 -0.24 -4.83
CA ARG A 68 -11.66 0.38 -5.65
C ARG A 68 -12.99 0.39 -4.91
N LEU A 69 -13.42 -0.75 -4.38
CA LEU A 69 -14.69 -0.86 -3.66
C LEU A 69 -14.76 0.12 -2.48
N LEU A 70 -13.71 0.14 -1.65
CA LEU A 70 -13.65 0.97 -0.44
C LEU A 70 -13.57 2.46 -0.77
N ILE A 71 -12.79 2.85 -1.78
CA ILE A 71 -12.67 4.24 -2.24
C ILE A 71 -14.01 4.72 -2.83
N GLU A 72 -14.67 3.90 -3.67
CA GLU A 72 -15.97 4.24 -4.22
C GLU A 72 -17.04 4.41 -3.13
N ASP A 73 -16.96 3.65 -2.04
CA ASP A 73 -17.85 3.79 -0.88
C ASP A 73 -17.54 5.05 -0.07
N MET A 74 -16.25 5.30 0.21
CA MET A 74 -15.79 6.53 0.87
C MET A 74 -16.27 7.79 0.14
N ILE A 75 -16.21 7.82 -1.19
CA ILE A 75 -16.73 8.94 -1.99
C ILE A 75 -18.23 9.16 -1.76
N LYS A 76 -19.01 8.10 -1.61
CA LYS A 76 -20.46 8.19 -1.36
C LYS A 76 -20.78 8.70 0.04
N ILE A 77 -19.95 8.38 1.02
CA ILE A 77 -20.12 8.76 2.43
C ILE A 77 -19.62 10.19 2.66
N GLU A 78 -18.38 10.49 2.27
CA GLU A 78 -17.70 11.76 2.56
C GLU A 78 -18.06 12.91 1.60
N LYS A 79 -18.61 12.58 0.41
CA LYS A 79 -19.13 13.48 -0.63
C LYS A 79 -18.35 14.78 -0.88
N SER A 80 -18.51 15.79 -0.03
CA SER A 80 -18.00 17.14 -0.18
C SER A 80 -16.62 17.40 0.46
N HIS A 81 -16.09 16.47 1.26
CA HIS A 81 -14.81 16.67 1.95
C HIS A 81 -13.60 16.09 1.20
N LEU A 82 -13.84 15.35 0.11
CA LEU A 82 -12.79 14.74 -0.69
C LEU A 82 -12.26 15.69 -1.78
N ARG A 83 -10.96 15.57 -2.06
CA ARG A 83 -10.25 16.37 -3.07
C ARG A 83 -10.24 15.73 -4.46
N PHE A 84 -10.89 14.59 -4.64
CA PHE A 84 -10.99 13.83 -5.87
C PHE A 84 -12.39 13.25 -6.03
N ASP A 85 -12.72 12.80 -7.23
CA ASP A 85 -14.03 12.21 -7.52
C ASP A 85 -13.95 10.87 -8.26
N MET A 86 -15.10 10.35 -8.67
CA MET A 86 -15.22 9.07 -9.39
C MET A 86 -14.45 9.05 -10.73
N SER A 87 -14.25 10.22 -11.36
CA SER A 87 -13.46 10.32 -12.59
C SER A 87 -11.99 10.04 -12.31
N ASP A 88 -11.47 10.48 -11.16
CA ASP A 88 -10.10 10.22 -10.74
C ASP A 88 -9.88 8.76 -10.36
N VAL A 89 -10.85 8.13 -9.70
CA VAL A 89 -10.84 6.67 -9.46
C VAL A 89 -10.79 5.92 -10.78
N THR A 90 -11.58 6.35 -11.78
CA THR A 90 -11.54 5.72 -13.11
C THR A 90 -10.16 5.83 -13.75
N LYS A 91 -9.52 7.00 -13.65
CA LYS A 91 -8.14 7.20 -14.13
C LYS A 91 -7.13 6.33 -13.40
N MET A 92 -7.25 6.19 -12.08
CA MET A 92 -6.43 5.29 -11.26
C MET A 92 -6.51 3.84 -11.78
N ILE A 93 -7.73 3.35 -12.02
CA ILE A 93 -7.93 1.98 -12.55
C ILE A 93 -7.31 1.81 -13.94
N MET A 94 -7.41 2.81 -14.82
CA MET A 94 -6.76 2.75 -16.14
C MET A 94 -5.23 2.67 -16.08
N HIS A 95 -4.61 3.14 -14.99
CA HIS A 95 -3.16 3.10 -14.78
C HIS A 95 -2.72 2.01 -13.79
N SER A 96 -3.64 1.11 -13.41
CA SER A 96 -3.35 0.01 -12.51
C SER A 96 -2.52 -1.07 -13.20
N LYS A 97 -1.51 -1.57 -12.48
CA LYS A 97 -0.57 -2.62 -12.88
C LYS A 97 -0.61 -3.71 -11.81
N GLU A 98 -1.40 -4.73 -12.08
CA GLU A 98 -1.48 -5.93 -11.24
C GLU A 98 -0.18 -6.72 -11.31
N ILE A 99 0.38 -7.05 -10.14
CA ILE A 99 1.58 -7.89 -10.02
C ILE A 99 1.41 -8.93 -8.92
N GLY A 100 2.05 -10.08 -9.09
CA GLY A 100 2.08 -11.15 -8.10
C GLY A 100 3.10 -10.92 -6.99
N TYR A 101 3.06 -11.79 -5.97
CA TYR A 101 4.13 -11.85 -4.98
C TYR A 101 5.44 -12.34 -5.61
N ARG A 102 6.57 -11.79 -5.17
CA ARG A 102 7.93 -12.06 -5.68
C ARG A 102 8.09 -11.77 -7.18
N GLU A 103 7.17 -11.00 -7.78
CA GLU A 103 7.31 -10.50 -9.13
C GLU A 103 8.10 -9.19 -9.11
N LYS A 104 9.28 -9.20 -9.72
CA LYS A 104 10.19 -8.04 -9.72
C LYS A 104 9.81 -7.04 -10.80
N VAL A 105 9.50 -5.82 -10.38
CA VAL A 105 9.25 -4.66 -11.25
C VAL A 105 10.45 -3.73 -11.22
N ILE A 106 10.94 -3.34 -12.39
CA ILE A 106 12.08 -2.42 -12.53
C ILE A 106 11.58 -1.08 -13.08
N ARG A 107 12.00 0.02 -12.45
CA ARG A 107 11.75 1.40 -12.89
C ARG A 107 13.04 2.20 -12.74
N GLY A 108 13.53 2.79 -13.84
CA GLY A 108 14.78 3.53 -13.81
C GLY A 108 15.94 2.69 -13.26
N ASN A 109 16.56 3.16 -12.19
CA ASN A 109 17.67 2.53 -11.46
C ASN A 109 17.24 1.81 -10.16
N ALA A 110 15.95 1.61 -9.96
CA ALA A 110 15.41 0.91 -8.79
C ALA A 110 14.43 -0.19 -9.20
N SER A 111 14.16 -1.09 -8.27
CA SER A 111 13.18 -2.14 -8.44
C SER A 111 12.42 -2.37 -7.14
N PHE A 112 11.24 -2.97 -7.27
CA PHE A 112 10.48 -3.43 -6.13
C PHE A 112 9.77 -4.75 -6.44
N GLU A 113 9.36 -5.43 -5.39
CA GLU A 113 8.51 -6.62 -5.46
C GLU A 113 7.60 -6.68 -4.21
N LEU A 114 6.45 -7.33 -4.37
CA LEU A 114 5.49 -7.53 -3.29
C LEU A 114 5.78 -8.84 -2.56
N ARG A 115 5.70 -8.82 -1.22
CA ARG A 115 5.84 -9.97 -0.33
C ARG A 115 4.57 -10.11 0.48
N GLU A 116 4.01 -11.31 0.60
CA GLU A 116 2.74 -11.52 1.32
C GLU A 116 2.86 -11.01 2.77
N SER A 117 1.93 -10.15 3.25
CA SER A 117 2.03 -9.56 4.61
C SER A 117 1.24 -10.34 5.66
N GLY A 118 0.37 -11.26 5.26
CA GLY A 118 -0.51 -12.02 6.16
C GLY A 118 -1.62 -11.21 6.85
N HIS A 119 -1.72 -9.90 6.58
CA HIS A 119 -2.67 -8.98 7.23
C HIS A 119 -4.10 -9.08 6.68
N VAL A 120 -4.25 -8.83 5.38
CA VAL A 120 -5.53 -8.89 4.65
C VAL A 120 -5.36 -9.62 3.32
N LEU A 121 -6.47 -9.99 2.68
CA LEU A 121 -6.44 -10.64 1.36
C LEU A 121 -5.72 -9.74 0.33
N GLY A 122 -4.65 -10.25 -0.28
CA GLY A 122 -3.82 -9.49 -1.22
C GLY A 122 -2.83 -8.52 -0.56
N GLY A 123 -2.82 -8.44 0.77
CA GLY A 123 -1.93 -7.56 1.52
C GLY A 123 -0.45 -7.92 1.31
N ALA A 124 0.36 -6.89 1.11
CA ALA A 124 1.76 -7.03 0.75
C ALA A 124 2.68 -6.08 1.53
N SER A 125 3.82 -6.58 1.97
CA SER A 125 5.00 -5.77 2.23
C SER A 125 5.76 -5.51 0.92
N VAL A 126 6.57 -4.46 0.87
CA VAL A 126 7.32 -4.07 -0.33
C VAL A 126 8.81 -4.19 -0.07
N LEU A 127 9.49 -5.04 -0.84
CA LEU A 127 10.95 -5.03 -0.92
C LEU A 127 11.36 -4.08 -2.04
N VAL A 128 12.15 -3.07 -1.72
CA VAL A 128 12.73 -2.12 -2.67
C VAL A 128 14.22 -2.35 -2.73
N GLU A 129 14.76 -2.43 -3.95
CA GLU A 129 16.19 -2.53 -4.20
C GLU A 129 16.63 -1.40 -5.14
N SER A 130 17.67 -0.68 -4.75
CA SER A 130 18.32 0.29 -5.63
C SER A 130 19.81 0.29 -5.34
N GLU A 131 20.60 0.25 -6.42
CA GLU A 131 22.03 -0.02 -6.32
C GLU A 131 22.30 -1.30 -5.52
N ASP A 132 23.09 -1.20 -4.44
CA ASP A 132 23.39 -2.28 -3.50
C ASP A 132 22.66 -2.10 -2.16
N LYS A 133 21.56 -1.34 -2.14
CA LYS A 133 20.74 -1.08 -0.95
C LYS A 133 19.38 -1.73 -1.03
N ARG A 134 18.96 -2.33 0.08
CA ARG A 134 17.69 -3.04 0.19
C ARG A 134 16.86 -2.46 1.34
N LEU A 135 15.64 -2.08 1.03
CA LEU A 135 14.66 -1.54 1.97
C LEU A 135 13.46 -2.48 2.03
N PHE A 136 13.03 -2.86 3.23
CA PHE A 136 11.79 -3.61 3.43
C PHE A 136 10.75 -2.75 4.15
N TYR A 137 9.67 -2.42 3.45
CA TYR A 137 8.53 -1.69 4.00
C TYR A 137 7.41 -2.67 4.33
N THR A 138 7.08 -2.84 5.61
CA THR A 138 6.11 -3.87 6.00
C THR A 138 4.68 -3.47 5.70
N ALA A 139 4.37 -2.16 5.75
CA ALA A 139 3.03 -1.64 6.04
C ALA A 139 2.41 -2.40 7.22
N ASP A 140 1.10 -2.64 7.20
CA ASP A 140 0.45 -3.54 8.14
C ASP A 140 0.82 -4.99 7.86
N ILE A 141 1.27 -5.69 8.90
CA ILE A 141 1.84 -7.02 8.79
C ILE A 141 1.36 -7.92 9.92
N ASN A 142 1.03 -9.17 9.58
CA ASN A 142 0.80 -10.21 10.54
C ASN A 142 1.79 -11.38 10.29
N PRO A 143 2.90 -11.42 11.04
CA PRO A 143 3.92 -12.46 10.88
C PRO A 143 3.42 -13.88 11.10
N LYS A 144 2.30 -14.08 11.81
CA LYS A 144 1.75 -15.41 12.13
C LYS A 144 0.60 -15.81 11.20
N GLY A 145 0.14 -14.91 10.34
CA GLY A 145 -1.04 -15.09 9.52
C GLY A 145 -2.31 -15.32 10.36
N SER A 146 -3.32 -15.92 9.75
CA SER A 146 -4.61 -16.18 10.39
C SER A 146 -5.18 -17.53 9.93
N ARG A 147 -6.44 -17.83 10.28
CA ARG A 147 -7.14 -19.00 9.70
C ARG A 147 -7.36 -18.87 8.19
N MET A 148 -7.44 -17.63 7.69
CA MET A 148 -7.76 -17.33 6.29
C MET A 148 -6.53 -16.96 5.45
N LEU A 149 -5.48 -16.47 6.09
CA LEU A 149 -4.30 -15.92 5.44
C LEU A 149 -3.05 -16.65 5.91
N ARG A 150 -2.08 -16.78 5.00
CA ARG A 150 -0.77 -17.32 5.33
C ARG A 150 0.00 -16.36 6.22
N GLU A 151 1.08 -16.86 6.81
CA GLU A 151 2.09 -16.04 7.46
C GLU A 151 2.75 -15.07 6.47
N ALA A 152 3.31 -13.98 7.00
CA ALA A 152 4.04 -13.02 6.19
C ALA A 152 5.30 -13.66 5.58
N ASP A 153 5.62 -13.31 4.33
CA ASP A 153 6.85 -13.70 3.66
C ASP A 153 8.03 -12.85 4.16
N LEU A 154 8.70 -13.34 5.19
CA LEU A 154 9.87 -12.71 5.80
C LEU A 154 11.21 -13.21 5.23
N ASP A 155 11.18 -13.99 4.14
CA ASP A 155 12.37 -14.46 3.44
C ASP A 155 12.85 -13.40 2.43
N PHE A 156 13.36 -12.31 3.01
CA PHE A 156 13.88 -11.14 2.29
C PHE A 156 15.41 -11.01 2.38
N GLY A 157 16.13 -11.91 3.07
CA GLY A 157 17.59 -11.88 3.18
C GLY A 157 18.15 -10.68 3.97
N GLU A 158 19.39 -10.28 3.69
CA GLU A 158 20.04 -9.12 4.33
C GLU A 158 19.41 -7.80 3.88
N ILE A 159 19.03 -6.94 4.84
CA ILE A 159 18.34 -5.66 4.57
C ILE A 159 19.07 -4.51 5.24
N ASP A 160 19.24 -3.40 4.52
CA ASP A 160 19.88 -2.20 5.06
C ASP A 160 18.92 -1.34 5.89
N LEU A 161 17.63 -1.33 5.53
CA LEU A 161 16.60 -0.54 6.20
C LEU A 161 15.26 -1.27 6.25
N ILE A 162 14.67 -1.35 7.43
CA ILE A 162 13.28 -1.80 7.61
C ILE A 162 12.45 -0.60 8.06
N ILE A 163 11.32 -0.37 7.39
CA ILE A 163 10.27 0.53 7.85
C ILE A 163 9.09 -0.36 8.21
N THR A 164 8.71 -0.37 9.49
CA THR A 164 7.65 -1.25 9.98
C THR A 164 6.60 -0.48 10.77
N GLU A 165 5.37 -0.99 10.74
CA GLU A 165 4.29 -0.50 11.59
C GLU A 165 4.62 -0.68 13.08
N SER A 166 3.84 -0.02 13.93
CA SER A 166 4.00 -0.09 15.39
C SER A 166 2.66 -0.13 16.12
N THR A 167 1.60 -0.61 15.46
CA THR A 167 0.20 -0.52 15.92
C THR A 167 0.02 -1.09 17.32
N TYR A 168 0.66 -2.24 17.59
CA TYR A 168 0.59 -2.94 18.88
C TYR A 168 1.88 -2.86 19.70
N SER A 169 2.73 -1.86 19.44
CA SER A 169 4.06 -1.76 20.08
C SER A 169 4.04 -1.67 21.62
N GLN A 170 2.91 -1.31 22.22
CA GLN A 170 2.75 -1.16 23.67
C GLN A 170 1.78 -2.18 24.31
N THR A 171 1.31 -3.16 23.56
CA THR A 171 0.25 -4.08 24.01
C THR A 171 0.58 -5.52 23.69
N ASP A 172 0.63 -6.36 24.72
CA ASP A 172 0.74 -7.81 24.54
C ASP A 172 -0.55 -8.38 23.93
N GLN A 173 -0.40 -9.18 22.88
CA GLN A 173 -1.53 -9.82 22.21
C GLN A 173 -1.82 -11.19 22.84
N MET A 174 -3.09 -11.45 23.12
CA MET A 174 -3.57 -12.76 23.55
C MET A 174 -3.25 -13.80 22.46
N PRO A 175 -2.73 -14.99 22.81
CA PRO A 175 -2.56 -16.07 21.86
C PRO A 175 -3.87 -16.42 21.15
N ARG A 176 -3.81 -16.69 19.85
CA ARG A 176 -5.01 -16.96 19.04
C ARG A 176 -5.85 -18.10 19.62
N ASP A 177 -5.20 -19.17 20.06
CA ASP A 177 -5.90 -20.34 20.61
C ASP A 177 -6.71 -19.99 21.87
N GLU A 178 -6.26 -19.02 22.68
CA GLU A 178 -7.01 -18.51 23.84
C GLU A 178 -8.13 -17.54 23.44
N ALA A 179 -7.92 -16.74 22.39
CA ALA A 179 -8.90 -15.76 21.92
C ALA A 179 -10.07 -16.40 21.13
N GLU A 180 -9.88 -17.62 20.62
CA GLU A 180 -10.87 -18.37 19.84
C GLU A 180 -11.71 -19.34 20.69
N GLU A 181 -11.37 -19.52 21.97
CA GLU A 181 -12.16 -20.26 22.97
C GLU A 181 -13.36 -19.45 23.49
#